data_AF-A0A9J6DNR9-F1
#
_entry.id   AF-A0A9J6DNR9-F1
#
_cell.length_a   1.000
_cell.length_b   1.000
_cell.length_c   1.000
_cell.angle_alpha   90.00
_cell.angle_beta   90.00
_cell.angle_gamma   90.00
#
_symmetry.space_group_name_H-M   'P 1'
#
loop_
_entity.id
_entity.type
_entity.pdbx_description
1 polymer ?
#
loop_
_entity_poly.entity_id
_entity_poly.type
_entity_poly.pdbx_seq_one_letter_code
_entity_poly.pdbx_strand_id
1 'polypeptide(L)'
;MDDVRTNLAKSKTLTVRKLSGDDITIMYDGKEEASRNFHKHFRFQMESGEKGYDMVSYLTQLQQAESIRIATEYFRRNRAHLDNKNYGHTMGAMYWHLNDMWPGPSWSSIEYGGRWKMLHYFARSFFSPVLLSAFLEWRYLTATLKVWVVNDLRRNLGPVKLSIKQYAWTQFEVVKEDTFEISDVPNGTAIQVFENKLKPMIDENMCDDERCFLWCSLRDSNGNLLAPESFVWPSTPYLSKHKKGAVTIVSVSGSGRLSFAQSRKTFKVHLRAKKIALYVWLEAPGIQGYFQKNGFIMRQRNLVVEFKTTADVDAAKLKEIMKATSLTDYTKAKPLNRRPEDCRERSGSSCDVRCTVCVRFLHTDDSWEYDCLKHPGQVERMLFGDILYYLLPGLPHHLGQLVHENLH
;
A
#
# COMPACT_ATOMS: atom_id res chain seq x y z
N MET A 1 54.30 3.16 -13.07
CA MET A 1 53.43 2.58 -14.11
C MET A 1 52.79 1.34 -13.52
N ASP A 2 51.50 1.15 -13.78
CA ASP A 2 50.67 0.01 -13.40
C ASP A 2 50.00 0.06 -12.02
N ASP A 3 48.96 0.89 -11.91
CA ASP A 3 47.83 0.59 -11.03
C ASP A 3 46.51 1.12 -11.62
N VAL A 4 46.09 0.54 -12.76
CA VAL A 4 44.72 0.66 -13.30
C VAL A 4 44.42 -0.61 -14.10
N ARG A 5 43.69 -1.57 -13.49
CA ARG A 5 42.77 -2.57 -14.10
C ARG A 5 42.81 -3.90 -13.34
N THR A 6 41.82 -4.14 -12.48
CA THR A 6 41.11 -5.43 -12.32
C THR A 6 40.07 -5.32 -11.20
N ASN A 7 38.94 -4.66 -11.47
CA ASN A 7 37.72 -4.82 -10.64
C ASN A 7 36.45 -4.60 -11.48
N LEU A 8 36.41 -5.26 -12.65
CA LEU A 8 35.22 -5.38 -13.48
C LEU A 8 35.00 -6.86 -13.77
N ALA A 9 33.76 -7.31 -13.61
CA ALA A 9 33.20 -8.65 -13.84
C ALA A 9 33.20 -9.64 -12.65
N LYS A 10 32.27 -9.42 -11.71
CA LYS A 10 31.40 -10.51 -11.24
C LYS A 10 29.95 -10.15 -11.57
N SER A 11 29.52 -10.56 -12.75
CA SER A 11 28.12 -10.57 -13.19
C SER A 11 27.25 -11.22 -12.11
N LYS A 12 26.38 -10.43 -11.46
CA LYS A 12 25.34 -10.94 -10.56
C LYS A 12 24.21 -11.50 -11.41
N THR A 13 24.34 -12.76 -11.80
CA THR A 13 23.35 -13.48 -12.59
C THR A 13 22.12 -13.79 -11.74
N LEU A 14 20.94 -13.44 -12.26
CA LEU A 14 19.66 -13.73 -11.64
C LEU A 14 19.39 -15.24 -11.77
N THR A 15 19.48 -15.98 -10.66
CA THR A 15 19.30 -17.44 -10.69
C THR A 15 17.88 -17.78 -10.25
N VAL A 16 17.02 -18.13 -11.20
CA VAL A 16 15.71 -18.75 -10.90
C VAL A 16 15.99 -20.23 -10.62
N ARG A 17 15.97 -20.65 -9.36
CA ARG A 17 16.03 -22.08 -9.01
C ARG A 17 14.63 -22.61 -8.77
N LYS A 18 14.30 -23.70 -9.46
CA LYS A 18 13.15 -24.56 -9.16
C LYS A 18 13.57 -25.46 -8.00
N LEU A 19 13.09 -25.18 -6.80
CA LEU A 19 13.20 -26.11 -5.68
C LEU A 19 11.99 -27.05 -5.74
N SER A 20 12.17 -28.33 -5.43
CA SER A 20 11.19 -29.39 -5.68
C SER A 20 9.80 -29.08 -5.09
N GLY A 21 8.80 -28.92 -5.97
CA GLY A 21 7.45 -28.46 -5.68
C GLY A 21 7.07 -27.29 -6.60
N ASP A 22 5.79 -26.89 -6.64
CA ASP A 22 5.28 -25.77 -7.46
C ASP A 22 5.70 -24.37 -6.94
N ASP A 23 6.63 -24.29 -5.99
CA ASP A 23 7.06 -23.04 -5.36
C ASP A 23 8.40 -22.58 -5.95
N ILE A 24 8.39 -21.41 -6.61
CA ILE A 24 9.60 -20.72 -7.09
C ILE A 24 9.85 -19.53 -6.17
N THR A 25 10.94 -19.58 -5.39
CA THR A 25 11.42 -18.46 -4.57
C THR A 25 12.50 -17.70 -5.34
N ILE A 26 12.26 -16.41 -5.61
CA ILE A 26 13.24 -15.53 -6.27
C ILE A 26 14.23 -15.02 -5.20
N MET A 27 15.43 -15.60 -5.13
CA MET A 27 16.44 -15.24 -4.12
C MET A 27 17.27 -14.02 -4.54
N TYR A 28 17.22 -12.98 -3.71
CA TYR A 28 18.20 -11.89 -3.61
C TYR A 28 18.22 -11.47 -2.14
N ASP A 29 19.39 -11.21 -1.56
CA ASP A 29 19.61 -11.04 -0.11
C ASP A 29 18.68 -9.99 0.55
N GLY A 30 18.35 -8.90 -0.15
CA GLY A 30 17.35 -7.89 0.31
C GLY A 30 15.88 -8.17 -0.05
N LYS A 31 15.56 -9.29 -0.72
CA LYS A 31 14.19 -9.63 -1.19
C LYS A 31 13.46 -10.62 -0.29
N GLU A 32 14.15 -11.36 0.57
CA GLU A 32 13.48 -12.14 1.62
C GLU A 32 12.62 -11.22 2.49
N GLU A 33 13.10 -10.03 2.81
CA GLU A 33 12.41 -9.05 3.65
C GLU A 33 11.12 -8.50 3.03
N ALA A 34 11.15 -8.14 1.74
CA ALA A 34 9.96 -7.70 1.01
C ALA A 34 8.94 -8.84 0.85
N SER A 35 9.40 -10.07 0.54
CA SER A 35 8.53 -11.24 0.47
C SER A 35 7.93 -11.62 1.83
N ARG A 36 8.72 -11.59 2.91
CA ARG A 36 8.29 -11.84 4.31
C ARG A 36 7.21 -10.86 4.73
N ASN A 37 7.41 -9.57 4.49
CA ASN A 37 6.44 -8.53 4.83
C ASN A 37 5.16 -8.62 4.00
N PHE A 38 5.24 -9.02 2.72
CA PHE A 38 4.05 -9.15 1.89
C PHE A 38 3.17 -10.35 2.28
N HIS A 39 3.77 -11.51 2.59
CA HIS A 39 3.00 -12.70 3.02
C HIS A 39 2.27 -12.51 4.36
N LYS A 40 2.72 -11.57 5.21
CA LYS A 40 2.03 -11.20 6.46
C LYS A 40 0.67 -10.54 6.21
N HIS A 41 0.49 -9.86 5.08
CA HIS A 41 -0.71 -9.06 4.80
C HIS A 41 -1.50 -9.49 3.57
N PHE A 42 -0.86 -10.18 2.62
CA PHE A 42 -1.46 -10.55 1.34
C PHE A 42 -1.10 -11.99 0.99
N ARG A 43 -2.12 -12.80 0.67
CA ARG A 43 -1.93 -14.16 0.15
C ARG A 43 -1.96 -14.16 -1.36
N PHE A 44 -0.90 -14.66 -1.98
CA PHE A 44 -0.74 -14.66 -3.42
C PHE A 44 -0.21 -16.01 -3.93
N GLN A 45 -0.38 -16.28 -5.22
CA GLN A 45 0.20 -17.46 -5.86
C GLN A 45 1.44 -17.01 -6.62
N MET A 46 2.59 -17.60 -6.33
CA MET A 46 3.78 -17.35 -7.15
C MET A 46 3.47 -17.77 -8.60
N GLU A 47 3.49 -16.78 -9.48
CA GLU A 47 3.47 -16.99 -10.91
C GLU A 47 4.90 -17.28 -11.39
N SER A 48 5.05 -18.07 -12.45
CA SER A 48 6.36 -18.37 -13.05
C SER A 48 6.60 -17.53 -14.31
N GLY A 49 7.87 -17.41 -14.72
CA GLY A 49 8.26 -16.66 -15.91
C GLY A 49 7.96 -15.16 -15.80
N GLU A 50 7.65 -14.52 -16.92
CA GLU A 50 7.39 -13.07 -17.00
C GLU A 50 6.27 -12.60 -16.06
N LYS A 51 5.20 -13.39 -15.92
CA LYS A 51 4.09 -13.07 -15.02
C LYS A 51 4.52 -13.02 -13.55
N GLY A 52 5.47 -13.87 -13.16
CA GLY A 52 6.08 -13.84 -11.82
C GLY A 52 6.84 -12.56 -11.55
N TYR A 53 7.60 -12.06 -12.54
CA TYR A 53 8.32 -10.79 -12.41
C TYR A 53 7.36 -9.59 -12.32
N ASP A 54 6.36 -9.53 -13.19
CA ASP A 54 5.35 -8.46 -13.19
C ASP A 54 4.62 -8.42 -11.84
N MET A 55 4.26 -9.60 -11.33
CA MET A 55 3.64 -9.76 -10.04
C MET A 55 4.52 -9.25 -8.89
N VAL A 56 5.76 -9.74 -8.78
CA VAL A 56 6.67 -9.31 -7.69
C VAL A 56 6.94 -7.81 -7.78
N SER A 57 7.13 -7.26 -8.99
CA SER A 57 7.30 -5.83 -9.21
C SER A 57 6.08 -5.04 -8.69
N TYR A 58 4.87 -5.44 -9.09
CA TYR A 58 3.63 -4.80 -8.65
C TYR A 58 3.44 -4.86 -7.12
N LEU A 59 3.60 -6.05 -6.52
CA LEU A 59 3.37 -6.26 -5.09
C LEU A 59 4.40 -5.51 -4.23
N THR A 60 5.67 -5.54 -4.61
CA THR A 60 6.71 -4.81 -3.87
C THR A 60 6.52 -3.30 -3.95
N GLN A 61 6.10 -2.76 -5.09
CA GLN A 61 5.76 -1.33 -5.20
C GLN A 61 4.51 -0.95 -4.40
N LEU A 62 3.50 -1.82 -4.35
CA LEU A 62 2.32 -1.62 -3.51
C LEU A 62 2.68 -1.56 -2.03
N GLN A 63 3.46 -2.52 -1.55
CA GLN A 63 3.93 -2.52 -0.17
C GLN A 63 4.72 -1.27 0.16
N GLN A 64 5.68 -0.90 -0.70
CA GLN A 64 6.47 0.32 -0.53
C GLN A 64 5.56 1.55 -0.42
N ALA A 65 4.55 1.67 -1.29
CA ALA A 65 3.62 2.78 -1.30
C ALA A 65 2.79 2.87 -0.01
N GLU A 66 2.24 1.75 0.47
CA GLU A 66 1.47 1.69 1.72
C GLU A 66 2.33 1.95 2.95
N SER A 67 3.51 1.32 3.06
CA SER A 67 4.41 1.51 4.20
C SER A 67 4.82 2.97 4.36
N ILE A 68 5.23 3.64 3.28
CA ILE A 68 5.64 5.04 3.33
C ILE A 68 4.43 5.96 3.55
N ARG A 69 3.25 5.62 3.02
CA ARG A 69 2.02 6.36 3.32
C ARG A 69 1.72 6.33 4.82
N ILE A 70 1.68 5.14 5.43
CA ILE A 70 1.39 4.96 6.85
C ILE A 70 2.42 5.72 7.72
N ALA A 71 3.71 5.59 7.41
CA ALA A 71 4.78 6.28 8.13
C ALA A 71 4.66 7.80 7.99
N THR A 72 4.41 8.31 6.78
CA THR A 72 4.31 9.75 6.53
C THR A 72 3.05 10.35 7.16
N GLU A 73 1.90 9.67 7.07
CA GLU A 73 0.68 10.08 7.77
C GLU A 73 0.89 10.10 9.29
N TYR A 74 1.64 9.13 9.85
CA TYR A 74 2.05 9.13 11.26
C TYR A 74 2.91 10.35 11.61
N PHE A 75 3.95 10.65 10.84
CA PHE A 75 4.79 11.82 11.10
C PHE A 75 3.98 13.11 11.03
N ARG A 76 3.11 13.26 10.01
CA ARG A 76 2.32 14.48 9.83
C ARG A 76 1.27 14.68 10.91
N ARG A 77 0.62 13.62 11.42
CA ARG A 77 -0.36 13.77 12.51
C ARG A 77 0.31 14.10 13.85
N ASN A 78 1.53 13.66 14.08
CA ASN A 78 2.32 13.93 15.29
C ASN A 78 3.01 15.31 15.30
N ARG A 79 2.68 16.21 14.37
CA ARG A 79 3.30 17.55 14.31
C ARG A 79 2.92 18.49 15.46
N ALA A 80 1.73 18.30 16.04
CA ALA A 80 1.10 19.27 16.94
C ALA A 80 0.73 18.68 18.31
N HIS A 81 1.09 17.44 18.59
CA HIS A 81 0.84 16.80 19.88
C HIS A 81 2.06 16.01 20.35
N LEU A 82 2.11 15.81 21.65
CA LEU A 82 3.04 14.91 22.33
C LEU A 82 2.29 13.64 22.72
N ASP A 83 2.94 12.49 22.58
CA ASP A 83 2.46 11.23 23.12
C ASP A 83 2.68 11.14 24.64
N ASN A 84 2.25 10.04 25.24
CA ASN A 84 2.37 9.80 26.69
C ASN A 84 3.83 9.72 27.19
N LYS A 85 4.81 9.69 26.27
CA LYS A 85 6.25 9.64 26.55
C LYS A 85 6.93 10.96 26.21
N ASN A 86 6.16 12.02 25.95
CA ASN A 86 6.64 13.33 25.51
C ASN A 86 7.38 13.31 24.16
N TYR A 87 7.10 12.34 23.28
CA TYR A 87 7.55 12.35 21.90
C TYR A 87 6.49 12.96 21.00
N GLY A 88 6.90 13.82 20.07
CA GLY A 88 5.97 14.50 19.16
C GLY A 88 6.64 15.70 18.51
N HIS A 89 5.83 16.68 18.09
CA HIS A 89 6.30 17.84 17.34
C HIS A 89 7.12 17.49 16.10
N THR A 90 6.67 16.47 15.37
CA THR A 90 7.32 16.07 14.13
C THR A 90 7.13 17.16 13.06
N MET A 91 8.21 17.85 12.71
CA MET A 91 8.18 19.01 11.79
C MET A 91 8.71 18.72 10.39
N GLY A 92 9.00 17.46 10.07
CA GLY A 92 9.47 17.05 8.75
C GLY A 92 9.29 15.57 8.48
N ALA A 93 8.99 15.24 7.22
CA ALA A 93 8.97 13.88 6.72
C ALA A 93 9.61 13.86 5.33
N MET A 94 10.81 13.30 5.24
CA MET A 94 11.55 13.12 3.99
C MET A 94 11.74 11.62 3.77
N TYR A 95 11.11 11.07 2.74
CA TYR A 95 11.27 9.65 2.44
C TYR A 95 12.56 9.40 1.64
N TRP A 96 13.25 8.30 1.96
CA TRP A 96 14.38 7.81 1.19
C TRP A 96 13.89 6.84 0.13
N HIS A 97 14.13 7.02 -1.17
CA HIS A 97 14.71 8.20 -1.85
C HIS A 97 13.87 8.62 -3.06
N LEU A 98 14.20 9.75 -3.68
CA LEU A 98 13.36 10.30 -4.76
C LEU A 98 13.48 9.50 -6.06
N ASN A 99 14.69 9.41 -6.64
CA ASN A 99 14.96 8.91 -7.99
C ASN A 99 16.09 7.87 -8.07
N ASP A 100 16.04 6.99 -9.06
CA ASP A 100 17.13 6.07 -9.38
C ASP A 100 18.18 6.64 -10.31
N MET A 101 19.43 6.20 -10.12
CA MET A 101 20.55 6.51 -11.01
C MET A 101 20.76 5.46 -12.11
N TRP A 102 20.22 4.25 -11.95
CA TRP A 102 20.27 3.16 -12.94
C TRP A 102 19.07 2.21 -12.79
N PRO A 103 18.81 1.30 -13.75
CA PRO A 103 17.81 0.26 -13.56
C PRO A 103 18.21 -0.71 -12.44
N GLY A 104 17.40 -0.79 -11.39
CA GLY A 104 17.61 -1.73 -10.29
C GLY A 104 16.54 -1.61 -9.20
N PRO A 105 16.42 -2.60 -8.30
CA PRO A 105 15.58 -2.47 -7.11
C PRO A 105 16.18 -1.42 -6.17
N SER A 106 15.33 -0.56 -5.63
CA SER A 106 15.73 0.56 -4.78
C SER A 106 14.52 1.13 -4.01
N TRP A 107 14.80 2.04 -3.07
CA TRP A 107 13.78 2.79 -2.36
C TRP A 107 13.23 4.00 -3.13
N SER A 108 13.60 4.17 -4.40
CA SER A 108 13.12 5.30 -5.19
C SER A 108 11.60 5.29 -5.35
N SER A 109 11.01 6.47 -5.49
CA SER A 109 9.65 6.63 -6.02
C SER A 109 9.62 6.84 -7.53
N ILE A 110 10.75 7.28 -8.11
CA ILE A 110 10.92 7.55 -9.54
C ILE A 110 12.04 6.64 -10.06
N GLU A 111 11.70 5.81 -11.03
CA GLU A 111 12.65 4.90 -11.66
C GLU A 111 13.64 5.62 -12.58
N TYR A 112 14.68 4.89 -12.98
CA TYR A 112 15.58 5.33 -14.04
C TYR A 112 14.79 5.62 -15.32
N GLY A 113 14.98 6.79 -15.91
CA GLY A 113 14.17 7.29 -17.04
C GLY A 113 12.93 8.10 -16.65
N GLY A 114 12.69 8.30 -15.35
CA GLY A 114 11.65 9.22 -14.86
C GLY A 114 10.25 8.61 -14.72
N ARG A 115 10.10 7.29 -14.87
CA ARG A 115 8.82 6.60 -14.67
C ARG A 115 8.43 6.61 -13.20
N TRP A 116 7.18 6.94 -12.91
CA TRP A 116 6.67 6.95 -11.54
C TRP A 116 6.32 5.55 -11.06
N LYS A 117 6.87 5.13 -9.92
CA LYS A 117 6.40 3.98 -9.15
C LYS A 117 5.10 4.31 -8.41
N MET A 118 4.42 3.28 -7.91
CA MET A 118 3.20 3.47 -7.11
C MET A 118 3.39 4.43 -5.94
N LEU A 119 4.56 4.38 -5.27
CA LEU A 119 4.93 5.30 -4.20
C LEU A 119 4.81 6.78 -4.60
N HIS A 120 5.18 7.17 -5.81
CA HIS A 120 5.14 8.59 -6.20
C HIS A 120 3.70 9.11 -6.34
N TYR A 121 2.77 8.26 -6.77
CA TYR A 121 1.35 8.58 -6.79
C TYR A 121 0.79 8.74 -5.38
N PHE A 122 1.23 7.90 -4.45
CA PHE A 122 0.84 7.98 -3.04
C PHE A 122 1.44 9.23 -2.38
N ALA A 123 2.68 9.57 -2.70
CA ALA A 123 3.36 10.75 -2.17
C ALA A 123 2.61 12.05 -2.48
N ARG A 124 2.07 12.17 -3.69
CA ARG A 124 1.22 13.31 -4.04
C ARG A 124 -0.04 13.41 -3.17
N SER A 125 -0.57 12.29 -2.69
CA SER A 125 -1.73 12.27 -1.78
C SER A 125 -1.31 12.54 -0.34
N PHE A 126 -0.34 11.81 0.21
CA PHE A 126 0.05 11.94 1.61
C PHE A 126 0.89 13.19 1.91
N PHE A 127 1.34 13.94 0.89
CA PHE A 127 1.89 15.30 1.02
C PHE A 127 0.94 16.40 0.54
N SER A 128 -0.35 16.09 0.35
CA SER A 128 -1.34 17.13 0.09
C SER A 128 -1.36 18.19 1.21
N PRO A 129 -1.54 19.49 0.90
CA PRO A 129 -1.56 20.56 1.89
C PRO A 129 -2.59 20.36 3.00
N VAL A 130 -3.72 19.72 2.67
CA VAL A 130 -4.65 19.17 3.66
C VAL A 130 -4.63 17.65 3.53
N LEU A 131 -4.48 16.96 4.65
CA LEU A 131 -4.45 15.51 4.72
C LEU A 131 -5.53 15.01 5.69
N LEU A 132 -6.30 14.03 5.23
CA LEU A 132 -7.18 13.22 6.05
C LEU A 132 -6.48 11.89 6.32
N SER A 133 -6.20 11.59 7.59
CA SER A 133 -5.49 10.38 8.02
C SER A 133 -6.43 9.55 8.90
N ALA A 134 -7.07 8.53 8.32
CA ALA A 134 -7.88 7.58 9.06
C ALA A 134 -7.08 6.29 9.32
N PHE A 135 -7.10 5.79 10.55
CA PHE A 135 -6.42 4.54 10.93
C PHE A 135 -7.16 3.84 12.07
N LEU A 136 -6.87 2.55 12.26
CA LEU A 136 -7.34 1.81 13.43
C LEU A 136 -6.25 1.79 14.50
N GLU A 137 -6.65 2.02 15.74
CA GLU A 137 -5.85 1.70 16.90
C GLU A 137 -6.39 0.41 17.52
N TRP A 138 -5.57 -0.63 17.53
CA TRP A 138 -5.91 -1.92 18.14
C TRP A 138 -5.45 -1.99 19.59
N ARG A 139 -6.39 -2.27 20.49
CA ARG A 139 -6.12 -2.62 21.89
C ARG A 139 -6.78 -3.97 22.17
N TYR A 140 -5.96 -5.00 22.39
CA TYR A 140 -6.40 -6.39 22.52
C TYR A 140 -7.27 -6.82 21.32
N LEU A 141 -8.55 -7.15 21.55
CA LEU A 141 -9.52 -7.57 20.53
C LEU A 141 -10.42 -6.41 20.06
N THR A 142 -10.12 -5.17 20.46
CA THR A 142 -10.94 -4.01 20.12
C THR A 142 -10.19 -3.06 19.21
N ALA A 143 -10.79 -2.77 18.05
CA ALA A 143 -10.33 -1.76 17.11
C ALA A 143 -11.08 -0.44 17.35
N THR A 144 -10.34 0.66 17.38
CA THR A 144 -10.87 2.02 17.49
C THR A 144 -10.50 2.80 16.24
N LEU A 145 -11.49 3.32 15.51
CA LEU A 145 -11.25 4.20 14.38
C LEU A 145 -10.89 5.59 14.89
N LYS A 146 -9.72 6.07 14.48
CA LYS A 146 -9.27 7.44 14.72
C LYS A 146 -9.10 8.16 13.38
N VAL A 147 -9.63 9.37 13.29
CA VAL A 147 -9.47 10.22 12.09
C VAL A 147 -8.83 11.54 12.49
N TRP A 148 -7.74 11.86 11.81
CA TRP A 148 -6.99 13.09 11.98
C TRP A 148 -7.08 13.94 10.72
N VAL A 149 -7.12 15.25 10.92
CA VAL A 149 -6.98 16.24 9.84
C VAL A 149 -5.72 17.05 10.08
N VAL A 150 -4.83 17.07 9.08
CA VAL A 150 -3.64 17.91 9.06
C VAL A 150 -3.87 19.06 8.09
N ASN A 151 -3.60 20.30 8.54
CA ASN A 151 -3.74 21.51 7.73
C ASN A 151 -2.39 22.23 7.62
N ASP A 152 -1.72 22.12 6.47
CA ASP A 152 -0.47 22.85 6.16
C ASP A 152 -0.73 24.19 5.47
N LEU A 153 -1.99 24.55 5.21
CA LEU A 153 -2.30 25.86 4.63
C LEU A 153 -1.99 26.96 5.64
N ARG A 154 -1.74 28.18 5.14
CA ARG A 154 -1.56 29.38 5.98
C ARG A 154 -2.87 29.93 6.54
N ARG A 155 -4.00 29.33 6.19
CA ARG A 155 -5.36 29.73 6.60
C ARG A 155 -6.08 28.56 7.27
N ASN A 156 -6.99 28.89 8.17
CA ASN A 156 -7.92 27.92 8.73
C ASN A 156 -8.82 27.35 7.64
N LEU A 157 -9.30 26.12 7.81
CA LEU A 157 -10.23 25.52 6.85
C LEU A 157 -11.65 26.08 6.99
N GLY A 158 -12.01 26.57 8.18
CA GLY A 158 -13.40 26.89 8.53
C GLY A 158 -14.22 25.63 8.81
N PRO A 159 -15.56 25.75 8.82
CA PRO A 159 -16.45 24.61 9.02
C PRO A 159 -16.25 23.57 7.90
N VAL A 160 -15.97 22.33 8.30
CA VAL A 160 -15.77 21.21 7.38
C VAL A 160 -16.64 20.02 7.77
N LYS A 161 -17.01 19.22 6.77
CA LYS A 161 -17.82 18.02 6.94
C LYS A 161 -16.97 16.78 6.70
N LEU A 162 -16.82 15.96 7.74
CA LEU A 162 -16.29 14.61 7.64
C LEU A 162 -17.42 13.65 7.25
N SER A 163 -17.18 12.81 6.25
CA SER A 163 -18.07 11.71 5.86
C SER A 163 -17.30 10.40 5.94
N ILE A 164 -17.84 9.44 6.69
CA ILE A 164 -17.33 8.08 6.85
C ILE A 164 -18.33 7.14 6.17
N LYS A 165 -17.92 6.58 5.04
CA LYS A 165 -18.73 5.68 4.22
C LYS A 165 -18.27 4.25 4.40
N GLN A 166 -19.22 3.35 4.57
CA GLN A 166 -19.01 1.93 4.55
C GLN A 166 -19.31 1.36 3.17
N TYR A 167 -18.38 0.59 2.63
CA TYR A 167 -18.54 -0.11 1.35
C TYR A 167 -18.39 -1.62 1.55
N ALA A 168 -19.29 -2.37 0.92
CA ALA A 168 -19.09 -3.80 0.72
C ALA A 168 -18.28 -4.05 -0.54
N TRP A 169 -17.35 -5.01 -0.50
CA TRP A 169 -16.47 -5.34 -1.64
C TRP A 169 -17.22 -5.79 -2.90
N THR A 170 -18.45 -6.26 -2.72
CA THR A 170 -19.26 -6.88 -3.77
C THR A 170 -19.99 -5.87 -4.65
N GLN A 171 -20.13 -4.61 -4.21
CA GLN A 171 -21.00 -3.62 -4.83
C GLN A 171 -20.36 -2.21 -4.81
N PHE A 172 -20.91 -1.27 -5.58
CA PHE A 172 -20.39 0.10 -5.66
C PHE A 172 -21.15 1.09 -4.78
N GLU A 173 -22.32 0.67 -4.30
CA GLU A 173 -23.26 1.42 -3.51
C GLU A 173 -22.77 1.48 -2.05
N VAL A 174 -22.93 2.66 -1.45
CA VAL A 174 -22.63 2.88 -0.03
C VAL A 174 -23.61 2.05 0.80
N VAL A 175 -23.08 1.27 1.74
CA VAL A 175 -23.88 0.49 2.70
C VAL A 175 -24.42 1.43 3.77
N LYS A 176 -23.55 2.27 4.33
CA LYS A 176 -23.85 3.22 5.39
C LYS A 176 -22.97 4.45 5.25
N GLU A 177 -23.50 5.62 5.60
CA GLU A 177 -22.75 6.87 5.67
C GLU A 177 -23.05 7.58 6.98
N ASP A 178 -22.01 7.86 7.75
CA ASP A 178 -22.06 8.71 8.93
C ASP A 178 -21.37 10.03 8.61
N THR A 179 -21.97 11.16 9.01
CA THR A 179 -21.40 12.49 8.75
C THR A 179 -21.28 13.31 10.01
N PHE A 180 -20.17 14.04 10.13
CA PHE A 180 -19.83 14.83 11.30
C PHE A 180 -19.41 16.23 10.87
N GLU A 181 -19.91 17.24 11.57
CA GLU A 181 -19.51 18.63 11.37
C GLU A 181 -18.36 18.97 12.31
N ILE A 182 -17.34 19.62 11.76
CA ILE A 182 -16.15 20.08 12.49
C ILE A 182 -16.10 21.59 12.33
N SER A 183 -16.16 22.31 13.46
CA SER A 183 -16.31 23.77 13.47
C SER A 183 -15.16 24.50 12.78
N ASP A 184 -13.93 24.08 13.01
CA ASP A 184 -12.75 24.62 12.33
C ASP A 184 -11.56 23.64 12.42
N VAL A 185 -10.63 23.77 11.47
CA VAL A 185 -9.30 23.16 11.50
C VAL A 185 -8.27 24.27 11.36
N PRO A 186 -7.60 24.69 12.46
CA PRO A 186 -6.64 25.78 12.42
C PRO A 186 -5.46 25.53 11.49
N ASN A 187 -4.88 26.60 10.95
CA ASN A 187 -3.67 26.53 10.12
C ASN A 187 -2.48 25.91 10.85
N GLY A 188 -1.63 25.18 10.14
CA GLY A 188 -0.40 24.60 10.71
C GLY A 188 -0.61 23.54 11.79
N THR A 189 -1.81 22.97 11.94
CA THR A 189 -2.14 22.00 12.99
C THR A 189 -2.35 20.59 12.45
N ALA A 190 -2.38 19.63 13.37
CA ALA A 190 -2.98 18.32 13.17
C ALA A 190 -3.92 18.06 14.36
N ILE A 191 -5.20 17.83 14.09
CA ILE A 191 -6.21 17.60 15.12
C ILE A 191 -6.92 16.28 14.89
N GLN A 192 -7.25 15.58 15.98
CA GLN A 192 -8.13 14.43 15.94
C GLN A 192 -9.57 14.93 15.86
N VAL A 193 -10.27 14.58 14.78
CA VAL A 193 -11.64 15.03 14.53
C VAL A 193 -12.68 13.95 14.82
N PHE A 194 -12.26 12.70 14.94
CA PHE A 194 -13.14 11.58 15.20
C PHE A 194 -12.41 10.46 15.95
N GLU A 195 -13.10 9.87 16.92
CA GLU A 195 -12.70 8.65 17.61
C GLU A 195 -13.94 7.84 18.01
N ASN A 196 -14.02 6.58 17.58
CA ASN A 196 -15.04 5.66 18.07
C ASN A 196 -14.59 4.21 17.90
N LYS A 197 -15.14 3.31 18.73
CA LYS A 197 -14.96 1.86 18.55
C LYS A 197 -15.53 1.44 17.20
N LEU A 198 -14.81 0.59 16.49
CA LEU A 198 -15.17 0.19 15.12
C LEU A 198 -16.44 -0.68 15.08
N LYS A 199 -16.55 -1.65 15.99
CA LYS A 199 -17.65 -2.63 16.02
C LYS A 199 -19.06 -1.99 15.96
N PRO A 200 -19.42 -1.00 16.79
CA PRO A 200 -20.74 -0.36 16.72
C PRO A 200 -20.96 0.50 15.45
N MET A 201 -19.92 0.79 14.68
CA MET A 201 -20.04 1.57 13.44
C MET A 201 -20.39 0.70 12.22
N ILE A 202 -20.02 -0.57 12.24
CA ILE A 202 -20.20 -1.52 11.14
C ILE A 202 -21.63 -2.06 11.15
N ASP A 203 -22.33 -2.00 10.01
CA ASP A 203 -23.59 -2.73 9.83
C ASP A 203 -23.36 -4.25 9.76
N GLU A 204 -23.62 -4.97 10.86
CA GLU A 204 -23.37 -6.41 10.99
C GLU A 204 -24.17 -7.29 10.00
N ASN A 205 -25.27 -6.78 9.41
CA ASN A 205 -26.09 -7.57 8.49
C ASN A 205 -25.42 -7.75 7.12
N MET A 206 -24.80 -6.69 6.61
CA MET A 206 -24.20 -6.66 5.28
C MET A 206 -22.67 -6.71 5.31
N CYS A 207 -22.06 -6.38 6.45
CA CYS A 207 -20.64 -6.18 6.59
C CYS A 207 -20.08 -6.89 7.83
N ASP A 208 -18.88 -7.43 7.67
CA ASP A 208 -17.98 -7.77 8.77
C ASP A 208 -16.59 -7.22 8.44
N ASP A 209 -15.63 -7.48 9.33
CA ASP A 209 -14.28 -6.95 9.20
C ASP A 209 -13.57 -7.38 7.91
N GLU A 210 -14.00 -8.50 7.29
CA GLU A 210 -13.41 -9.05 6.07
C GLU A 210 -14.19 -8.68 4.80
N ARG A 211 -15.47 -8.34 4.91
CA ARG A 211 -16.37 -8.08 3.76
C ARG A 211 -16.53 -6.61 3.40
N CYS A 212 -16.10 -5.71 4.27
CA CYS A 212 -16.28 -4.28 4.06
C CYS A 212 -15.05 -3.46 4.42
N PHE A 213 -15.04 -2.22 3.96
CA PHE A 213 -14.03 -1.24 4.30
C PHE A 213 -14.66 0.12 4.54
N LEU A 214 -13.93 0.98 5.24
CA LEU A 214 -14.36 2.35 5.50
C LEU A 214 -13.62 3.32 4.59
N TRP A 215 -14.34 4.35 4.19
CA TRP A 215 -13.89 5.37 3.28
C TRP A 215 -14.22 6.75 3.82
N CYS A 216 -13.20 7.55 4.08
CA CYS A 216 -13.32 8.84 4.73
C CYS A 216 -13.08 9.96 3.70
N SER A 217 -13.96 10.96 3.71
CA SER A 217 -13.81 12.16 2.89
C SER A 217 -14.04 13.42 3.72
N LEU A 218 -13.32 14.49 3.39
CA LEU A 218 -13.41 15.79 4.06
C LEU A 218 -13.83 16.85 3.04
N ARG A 219 -14.94 17.54 3.29
CA ARG A 219 -15.51 18.53 2.37
C ARG A 219 -15.74 19.87 3.04
N ASP A 220 -15.68 20.95 2.26
CA ASP A 220 -16.12 22.28 2.70
C ASP A 220 -17.66 22.41 2.67
N SER A 221 -18.16 23.57 3.09
CA SER A 221 -19.58 23.92 3.05
C SER A 221 -20.18 23.93 1.63
N ASN A 222 -19.35 24.10 0.59
CA ASN A 222 -19.77 24.05 -0.81
C ASN A 222 -19.75 22.62 -1.38
N GLY A 223 -19.36 21.62 -0.58
CA GLY A 223 -19.24 20.23 -0.99
C GLY A 223 -17.96 19.90 -1.76
N ASN A 224 -16.98 20.82 -1.86
CA ASN A 224 -15.69 20.55 -2.49
C ASN A 224 -14.83 19.65 -1.62
N LEU A 225 -14.14 18.70 -2.24
CA LEU A 225 -13.21 17.83 -1.54
C LEU A 225 -11.95 18.63 -1.14
N LEU A 226 -11.64 18.68 0.16
CA LEU A 226 -10.53 19.46 0.71
C LEU A 226 -9.21 18.70 0.78
N ALA A 227 -9.27 17.39 0.94
CA ALA A 227 -8.12 16.50 1.06
C ALA A 227 -8.31 15.24 0.22
N PRO A 228 -7.23 14.57 -0.23
CA PRO A 228 -7.32 13.21 -0.73
C PRO A 228 -8.09 12.32 0.24
N GLU A 229 -9.01 11.53 -0.30
CA GLU A 229 -9.83 10.61 0.49
C GLU A 229 -8.94 9.55 1.15
N SER A 230 -9.31 9.14 2.37
CA SER A 230 -8.58 8.14 3.15
C SER A 230 -9.43 6.88 3.29
N PHE A 231 -8.79 5.74 3.52
CA PHE A 231 -9.49 4.46 3.66
C PHE A 231 -8.88 3.62 4.76
N VAL A 232 -9.71 2.78 5.35
CA VAL A 232 -9.34 1.93 6.48
C VAL A 232 -9.88 0.53 6.26
N TRP A 233 -9.03 -0.45 6.57
CA TRP A 233 -9.33 -1.87 6.51
C TRP A 233 -9.68 -2.37 7.93
N PRO A 234 -10.93 -2.76 8.20
CA PRO A 234 -11.33 -3.37 9.48
C PRO A 234 -10.53 -4.62 9.84
N SER A 235 -10.15 -5.44 8.86
CA SER A 235 -9.19 -6.52 9.03
C SER A 235 -8.05 -6.38 8.03
N THR A 236 -6.95 -7.11 8.26
CA THR A 236 -6.00 -7.43 7.19
C THR A 236 -6.81 -7.93 5.99
N PRO A 237 -6.55 -7.43 4.77
CA PRO A 237 -7.24 -7.92 3.58
C PRO A 237 -6.90 -9.40 3.37
N TYR A 238 -7.67 -10.30 3.98
CA TYR A 238 -7.67 -11.71 3.61
C TYR A 238 -8.38 -11.81 2.27
N LEU A 239 -7.63 -11.46 1.22
CA LEU A 239 -8.07 -11.37 -0.16
C LEU A 239 -8.52 -12.71 -0.75
N SER A 240 -8.38 -13.81 0.00
CA SER A 240 -8.93 -15.12 -0.36
C SER A 240 -10.44 -15.10 -0.60
N LYS A 241 -11.18 -14.10 -0.05
CA LYS A 241 -12.62 -13.92 -0.28
C LYS A 241 -12.95 -12.89 -1.36
N HIS A 242 -11.98 -12.14 -1.86
CA HIS A 242 -12.19 -11.14 -2.89
C HIS A 242 -12.21 -11.79 -4.27
N LYS A 243 -13.40 -11.82 -4.89
CA LYS A 243 -13.54 -12.29 -6.28
C LYS A 243 -12.86 -11.30 -7.22
N LYS A 244 -12.10 -11.83 -8.20
CA LYS A 244 -11.38 -11.08 -9.24
C LYS A 244 -12.18 -9.87 -9.74
N GLY A 245 -11.75 -8.68 -9.36
CA GLY A 245 -12.29 -7.41 -9.82
C GLY A 245 -11.68 -7.12 -11.19
N ALA A 246 -12.20 -7.75 -12.25
CA ALA A 246 -11.67 -7.53 -13.59
C ALA A 246 -11.83 -6.05 -13.99
N VAL A 247 -10.72 -5.31 -13.99
CA VAL A 247 -10.61 -3.95 -14.52
C VAL A 247 -10.21 -4.05 -15.98
N THR A 248 -10.91 -3.30 -16.82
CA THR A 248 -10.65 -3.27 -18.26
C THR A 248 -10.53 -1.84 -18.72
N ILE A 249 -9.56 -1.57 -19.58
CA ILE A 249 -9.52 -0.32 -20.34
C ILE A 249 -10.54 -0.48 -21.46
N VAL A 250 -11.58 0.35 -21.49
CA VAL A 250 -12.70 0.29 -22.46
C VAL A 250 -12.39 1.10 -23.71
N SER A 251 -11.79 2.28 -23.56
CA SER A 251 -11.33 3.10 -24.68
C SER A 251 -10.24 4.08 -24.22
N VAL A 252 -9.44 4.54 -25.17
CA VAL A 252 -8.55 5.69 -24.99
C VAL A 252 -8.99 6.73 -26.02
N SER A 253 -9.14 7.97 -25.57
CA SER A 253 -9.66 9.07 -26.39
C SER A 253 -8.86 10.34 -26.16
N GLY A 254 -8.82 11.23 -27.14
CA GLY A 254 -8.11 12.50 -27.07
C GLY A 254 -7.28 12.76 -28.33
N SER A 255 -7.31 13.99 -28.80
CA SER A 255 -6.44 14.44 -29.89
C SER A 255 -5.05 14.69 -29.33
N GLY A 256 -4.00 14.14 -29.96
CA GLY A 256 -2.60 14.46 -29.68
C GLY A 256 -2.20 15.92 -29.99
N ARG A 257 -3.14 16.87 -29.95
CA ARG A 257 -2.86 18.30 -30.05
C ARG A 257 -2.14 18.75 -28.78
N LEU A 258 -0.90 19.19 -28.96
CA LEU A 258 -0.19 19.99 -27.98
C LEU A 258 -1.10 21.18 -27.65
N SER A 259 -1.54 21.31 -26.40
CA SER A 259 -2.10 22.60 -26.00
C SER A 259 -0.96 23.61 -26.05
N PHE A 260 -1.13 24.76 -26.68
CA PHE A 260 -0.09 25.81 -26.71
C PHE A 260 0.38 26.22 -25.29
N ALA A 261 -0.43 25.94 -24.25
CA ALA A 261 -0.12 26.19 -22.85
C ALA A 261 0.56 25.01 -22.10
N GLN A 262 0.61 23.80 -22.66
CA GLN A 262 1.30 22.64 -22.07
C GLN A 262 1.95 21.79 -23.17
N SER A 263 3.27 21.64 -23.09
CA SER A 263 4.15 20.84 -23.97
C SER A 263 3.88 19.31 -23.95
N ARG A 264 2.68 18.86 -23.53
CA ARG A 264 2.32 17.45 -23.37
C ARG A 264 0.95 17.14 -23.99
N LYS A 265 0.85 16.00 -24.67
CA LYS A 265 -0.41 15.42 -25.13
C LYS A 265 -1.15 14.82 -23.93
N THR A 266 -2.48 14.99 -23.88
CA THR A 266 -3.34 14.44 -22.82
C THR A 266 -4.37 13.49 -23.42
N PHE A 267 -4.42 12.26 -22.91
CA PHE A 267 -5.36 11.21 -23.30
C PHE A 267 -6.28 10.86 -22.15
N LYS A 268 -7.56 10.66 -22.43
CA LYS A 268 -8.56 10.16 -21.49
C LYS A 268 -8.66 8.64 -21.63
N VAL A 269 -8.27 7.92 -20.59
CA VAL A 269 -8.34 6.47 -20.48
C VAL A 269 -9.62 6.09 -19.73
N HIS A 270 -10.55 5.45 -20.43
CA HIS A 270 -11.82 5.02 -19.88
C HIS A 270 -11.67 3.60 -19.32
N LEU A 271 -11.92 3.44 -18.03
CA LEU A 271 -11.84 2.18 -17.30
C LEU A 271 -13.24 1.69 -16.95
N ARG A 272 -13.41 0.37 -16.94
CA ARG A 272 -14.59 -0.31 -16.41
C ARG A 272 -14.19 -1.42 -15.46
N ALA A 273 -14.81 -1.44 -14.29
CA ALA A 273 -14.68 -2.49 -13.29
C ALA A 273 -16.02 -3.18 -13.06
N LYS A 274 -16.00 -4.50 -12.85
CA LYS A 274 -17.20 -5.27 -12.51
C LYS A 274 -17.61 -5.13 -11.04
N LYS A 275 -16.64 -4.91 -10.17
CA LYS A 275 -16.74 -4.75 -8.71
C LYS A 275 -15.69 -3.75 -8.24
N ILE A 276 -15.67 -3.43 -6.95
CA ILE A 276 -14.59 -2.62 -6.37
C ILE A 276 -13.25 -3.31 -6.64
N ALA A 277 -12.34 -2.58 -7.29
CA ALA A 277 -11.01 -3.08 -7.63
C ALA A 277 -9.95 -2.36 -6.79
N LEU A 278 -9.08 -3.15 -6.18
CA LEU A 278 -8.05 -2.70 -5.26
C LEU A 278 -6.75 -2.39 -5.99
N TYR A 279 -6.15 -1.25 -5.67
CA TYR A 279 -4.85 -0.79 -6.15
C TYR A 279 -4.69 -0.92 -7.66
N VAL A 280 -5.65 -0.37 -8.41
CA VAL A 280 -5.65 -0.38 -9.86
C VAL A 280 -4.39 0.32 -10.38
N TRP A 281 -3.54 -0.45 -11.04
CA TRP A 281 -2.27 -0.03 -11.61
C TRP A 281 -2.36 -0.02 -13.14
N LEU A 282 -2.19 1.17 -13.70
CA LEU A 282 -2.20 1.42 -15.13
C LEU A 282 -0.76 1.59 -15.61
N GLU A 283 -0.44 0.96 -16.74
CA GLU A 283 0.87 1.05 -17.36
C GLU A 283 0.73 1.35 -18.86
N ALA A 284 1.68 2.11 -19.39
CA ALA A 284 1.84 2.35 -20.82
C ALA A 284 3.27 1.95 -21.22
N PRO A 285 3.55 0.64 -21.39
CA PRO A 285 4.89 0.13 -21.68
C PRO A 285 5.50 0.81 -22.90
N GLY A 286 6.77 1.22 -22.79
CA GLY A 286 7.49 1.87 -23.88
C GLY A 286 7.13 3.34 -24.15
N ILE A 287 6.14 3.91 -23.44
CA ILE A 287 5.76 5.32 -23.60
C ILE A 287 6.08 6.11 -22.34
N GLN A 288 6.92 7.13 -22.47
CA GLN A 288 7.22 8.03 -21.37
C GLN A 288 6.01 8.91 -21.05
N GLY A 289 5.54 8.88 -19.82
CA GLY A 289 4.39 9.64 -19.37
C GLY A 289 3.99 9.28 -17.96
N TYR A 290 2.90 9.88 -17.50
CA TYR A 290 2.33 9.59 -16.19
C TYR A 290 0.82 9.75 -16.23
N PHE A 291 0.15 9.02 -15.35
CA PHE A 291 -1.29 9.15 -15.16
C PHE A 291 -1.58 10.29 -14.16
N GLN A 292 -2.76 10.90 -14.25
CA GLN A 292 -3.21 11.87 -13.25
C GLN A 292 -3.40 11.20 -11.88
N LYS A 293 -3.76 9.92 -11.86
CA LYS A 293 -3.85 9.07 -10.66
C LYS A 293 -3.54 7.62 -11.03
N ASN A 294 -2.93 6.89 -10.12
CA ASN A 294 -2.60 5.47 -10.29
C ASN A 294 -2.50 4.78 -8.92
N GLY A 295 -2.55 3.45 -8.88
CA GLY A 295 -2.53 2.68 -7.62
C GLY A 295 -3.76 2.92 -6.74
N PHE A 296 -4.88 3.36 -7.32
CA PHE A 296 -6.07 3.78 -6.58
C PHE A 296 -7.07 2.63 -6.38
N ILE A 297 -7.96 2.79 -5.40
CA ILE A 297 -9.11 1.91 -5.23
C ILE A 297 -10.25 2.41 -6.12
N MET A 298 -10.70 1.57 -7.06
CA MET A 298 -11.78 1.91 -7.99
C MET A 298 -13.14 1.54 -7.38
N ARG A 299 -13.82 2.53 -6.80
CA ARG A 299 -15.14 2.38 -6.14
C ARG A 299 -16.34 2.67 -7.04
N GLN A 300 -16.14 2.73 -8.34
CA GLN A 300 -17.20 3.02 -9.30
C GLN A 300 -17.05 2.17 -10.55
N ARG A 301 -18.17 1.85 -11.19
CA ARG A 301 -18.21 0.98 -12.36
C ARG A 301 -17.41 1.53 -13.54
N ASN A 302 -17.50 2.83 -13.80
CA ASN A 302 -16.78 3.50 -14.87
C ASN A 302 -15.95 4.64 -14.29
N LEU A 303 -14.71 4.80 -14.76
CA LEU A 303 -13.82 5.86 -14.32
C LEU A 303 -12.96 6.33 -15.49
N VAL A 304 -12.74 7.63 -15.59
CA VAL A 304 -11.81 8.22 -16.56
C VAL A 304 -10.55 8.67 -15.84
N VAL A 305 -9.40 8.31 -16.37
CA VAL A 305 -8.08 8.75 -15.88
C VAL A 305 -7.34 9.43 -17.03
N GLU A 306 -6.74 10.59 -16.77
CA GLU A 306 -5.90 11.24 -17.76
C GLU A 306 -4.49 10.63 -17.79
N PHE A 307 -3.95 10.40 -18.98
CA PHE A 307 -2.56 10.05 -19.22
C PHE A 307 -1.89 11.19 -19.98
N LYS A 308 -0.75 11.67 -19.47
CA LYS A 308 0.00 12.78 -20.06
C LYS A 308 1.36 12.29 -20.55
N THR A 309 1.68 12.61 -21.80
CA THR A 309 2.92 12.17 -22.46
C THR A 309 3.46 13.24 -23.40
N THR A 310 4.78 13.27 -23.56
CA THR A 310 5.47 14.04 -24.60
C THR A 310 5.71 13.21 -25.87
N ALA A 311 5.47 11.89 -25.81
CA ALA A 311 5.73 10.98 -26.91
C ALA A 311 4.79 11.25 -28.08
N ASP A 312 5.31 11.06 -29.29
CA ASP A 312 4.50 11.12 -30.49
C ASP A 312 3.75 9.80 -30.69
N VAL A 313 2.60 9.70 -30.04
CA VAL A 313 1.72 8.52 -30.07
C VAL A 313 0.27 8.94 -30.26
N ASP A 314 -0.56 8.05 -30.79
CA ASP A 314 -2.01 8.23 -30.93
C ASP A 314 -2.80 7.38 -29.91
N ALA A 315 -4.11 7.62 -29.86
CA ALA A 315 -4.99 6.94 -28.92
C ALA A 315 -5.14 5.43 -29.21
N ALA A 316 -5.06 5.02 -30.48
CA ALA A 316 -5.20 3.62 -30.89
C ALA A 316 -3.99 2.80 -30.43
N LYS A 317 -2.78 3.35 -30.61
CA LYS A 317 -1.55 2.70 -30.16
C LYS A 317 -1.47 2.63 -28.64
N LEU A 318 -1.84 3.72 -27.94
CA LEU A 318 -1.92 3.70 -26.47
C LEU A 318 -2.91 2.64 -25.97
N LYS A 319 -4.07 2.54 -26.60
CA LYS A 319 -5.11 1.55 -26.27
C LYS A 319 -4.61 0.10 -26.40
N GLU A 320 -3.79 -0.18 -27.41
CA GLU A 320 -3.22 -1.50 -27.68
C GLU A 320 -2.19 -1.92 -26.62
N ILE A 321 -1.31 -1.00 -26.23
CA ILE A 321 -0.17 -1.32 -25.34
C ILE A 321 -0.50 -1.19 -23.85
N MET A 322 -1.50 -0.37 -23.48
CA MET A 322 -1.77 -0.08 -22.09
C MET A 322 -2.28 -1.32 -21.35
N LYS A 323 -1.75 -1.51 -20.14
CA LYS A 323 -2.13 -2.60 -19.23
C LYS A 323 -2.85 -2.03 -18.01
N ALA A 324 -3.82 -2.77 -17.50
CA ALA A 324 -4.47 -2.48 -16.23
C ALA A 324 -4.41 -3.74 -15.36
N THR A 325 -3.85 -3.58 -14.17
CA THR A 325 -3.66 -4.64 -13.18
C THR A 325 -4.32 -4.20 -11.88
N SER A 326 -4.88 -5.15 -11.14
CA SER A 326 -5.44 -4.95 -9.81
C SER A 326 -4.87 -5.98 -8.84
N LEU A 327 -5.01 -5.73 -7.54
CA LEU A 327 -4.50 -6.67 -6.54
C LEU A 327 -5.11 -8.07 -6.69
N THR A 328 -6.37 -8.15 -7.10
CA THR A 328 -7.06 -9.44 -7.26
C THR A 328 -6.62 -10.25 -8.48
N ASP A 329 -5.80 -9.66 -9.38
CA ASP A 329 -5.23 -10.39 -10.51
C ASP A 329 -4.14 -11.38 -10.08
N TYR A 330 -3.57 -11.21 -8.87
CA TYR A 330 -2.50 -12.04 -8.32
C TYR A 330 -2.90 -12.85 -7.06
N THR A 331 -4.15 -12.75 -6.60
CA THR A 331 -4.65 -13.43 -5.39
C THR A 331 -5.34 -14.75 -5.69
N LYS A 332 -5.13 -15.79 -4.87
CA LYS A 332 -5.84 -17.09 -5.01
C LYS A 332 -7.33 -16.95 -4.68
N ALA A 333 -8.19 -17.55 -5.52
CA ALA A 333 -9.60 -17.80 -5.24
C ALA A 333 -9.88 -19.14 -4.54
N LYS A 334 -8.86 -19.97 -4.28
CA LYS A 334 -9.04 -21.27 -3.61
C LYS A 334 -8.72 -21.15 -2.12
N PRO A 335 -9.65 -21.54 -1.20
CA PRO A 335 -9.28 -21.80 0.17
C PRO A 335 -8.24 -22.92 0.17
N LEU A 336 -7.09 -22.70 0.80
CA LEU A 336 -6.22 -23.79 1.20
C LEU A 336 -6.98 -24.58 2.25
N ASN A 337 -7.69 -25.63 1.83
CA ASN A 337 -8.11 -26.71 2.71
C ASN A 337 -6.84 -27.44 3.18
N ARG A 338 -6.06 -26.83 4.07
CA ARG A 338 -5.16 -27.60 4.94
C ARG A 338 -5.88 -27.71 6.27
N ARG A 339 -6.27 -28.94 6.62
CA ARG A 339 -6.79 -29.22 7.94
C ARG A 339 -5.66 -28.98 8.94
N PRO A 340 -5.95 -28.54 10.18
CA PRO A 340 -4.94 -28.42 11.23
C PRO A 340 -4.11 -29.70 11.44
N GLU A 341 -4.67 -30.83 11.05
CA GLU A 341 -4.08 -32.18 11.11
C GLU A 341 -2.84 -32.36 10.21
N ASP A 342 -2.64 -31.52 9.18
CA ASP A 342 -1.47 -31.58 8.30
C ASP A 342 -0.20 -30.94 8.92
N CYS A 343 -0.31 -30.33 10.12
CA CYS A 343 0.82 -29.86 10.92
C CYS A 343 1.32 -30.96 11.87
N ARG A 344 1.69 -32.13 11.34
CA ARG A 344 2.47 -33.12 12.10
C ARG A 344 3.92 -33.09 11.61
N GLU A 345 4.79 -32.47 12.39
CA GLU A 345 6.23 -32.62 12.18
C GLU A 345 6.72 -33.99 12.63
N ARG A 346 7.60 -34.58 11.81
CA ARG A 346 8.61 -35.53 12.27
C ARG A 346 9.66 -34.75 13.06
N SER A 347 9.49 -34.66 14.37
CA SER A 347 10.54 -34.82 15.40
C SER A 347 10.03 -34.25 16.72
N GLY A 348 10.26 -35.00 17.80
CA GLY A 348 9.61 -34.78 19.09
C GLY A 348 10.04 -33.47 19.75
N SER A 349 9.14 -32.50 19.77
CA SER A 349 8.93 -31.58 20.88
C SER A 349 7.50 -31.06 20.82
N SER A 350 6.85 -30.93 21.98
CA SER A 350 5.40 -30.73 22.09
C SER A 350 4.93 -29.43 21.44
N CYS A 351 4.19 -29.51 20.33
CA CYS A 351 3.47 -28.38 19.77
C CYS A 351 2.16 -28.16 20.55
N ASP A 352 2.06 -27.00 21.21
CA ASP A 352 0.85 -26.53 21.89
C ASP A 352 -0.24 -26.21 20.84
N VAL A 353 -1.43 -26.82 20.99
CA VAL A 353 -2.50 -26.95 19.98
C VAL A 353 -3.27 -25.63 19.75
N ARG A 354 -2.62 -24.48 19.89
CA ARG A 354 -3.22 -23.13 19.74
C ARG A 354 -2.53 -22.24 18.71
N CYS A 355 -1.76 -22.79 17.76
CA CYS A 355 -1.27 -22.02 16.61
C CYS A 355 -2.36 -21.92 15.53
N THR A 356 -2.74 -20.69 15.16
CA THR A 356 -3.74 -20.43 14.10
C THR A 356 -3.10 -20.35 12.70
N VAL A 357 -1.78 -20.13 12.61
CA VAL A 357 -0.99 -20.07 11.37
C VAL A 357 0.44 -20.56 11.65
N CYS A 358 0.94 -21.53 10.88
CA CYS A 358 2.36 -21.88 10.80
C CYS A 358 2.92 -21.36 9.47
N VAL A 359 3.95 -20.53 9.51
CA VAL A 359 4.69 -20.11 8.32
C VAL A 359 6.01 -20.88 8.28
N ARG A 360 6.34 -21.44 7.11
CA ARG A 360 7.53 -22.27 6.88
C ARG A 360 8.59 -21.43 6.17
N PHE A 361 9.78 -21.33 6.76
CA PHE A 361 10.89 -20.56 6.19
C PHE A 361 12.08 -21.46 5.88
N LEU A 362 12.80 -21.14 4.81
CA LEU A 362 14.07 -21.76 4.43
C LEU A 362 15.16 -20.73 4.72
N HIS A 363 16.11 -21.06 5.59
CA HIS A 363 17.29 -20.22 5.80
C HIS A 363 18.35 -20.46 4.71
N THR A 364 19.34 -19.56 4.64
CA THR A 364 20.48 -19.65 3.70
C THR A 364 21.36 -20.88 3.91
N ASP A 365 21.17 -21.61 5.01
CA ASP A 365 21.86 -22.84 5.40
C ASP A 365 20.99 -24.11 5.25
N ASP A 366 19.86 -24.03 4.52
CA ASP A 366 18.87 -25.11 4.34
C ASP A 366 18.22 -25.59 5.66
N SER A 367 18.34 -24.84 6.75
CA SER A 367 17.60 -25.11 7.99
C SER A 367 16.15 -24.57 7.91
N TRP A 368 15.22 -25.29 8.55
CA TRP A 368 13.79 -24.95 8.58
C TRP A 368 13.43 -24.37 9.95
N GLU A 369 12.72 -23.25 9.97
CA GLU A 369 12.15 -22.68 11.18
C GLU A 369 10.64 -22.46 10.98
N TYR A 370 9.87 -22.77 12.02
CA TYR A 370 8.42 -22.60 12.06
C TYR A 370 8.09 -21.45 12.98
N ASP A 371 7.47 -20.40 12.45
CA ASP A 371 6.99 -19.30 13.28
C ASP A 371 5.48 -19.39 13.46
N CYS A 372 5.06 -19.39 14.73
CA CYS A 372 3.68 -19.58 15.16
C CYS A 372 3.08 -18.23 15.57
N LEU A 373 2.33 -17.59 14.68
CA LEU A 373 1.64 -16.34 15.01
C LEU A 373 0.40 -16.62 15.87
N LYS A 374 0.44 -16.20 17.13
CA LYS A 374 -0.65 -16.43 18.10
C LYS A 374 -1.81 -15.42 17.99
N HIS A 375 -1.62 -14.20 17.44
CA HIS A 375 -2.68 -13.18 17.39
C HIS A 375 -2.61 -12.19 16.20
N PRO A 376 -3.76 -11.73 15.65
CA PRO A 376 -3.80 -10.70 14.59
C PRO A 376 -3.25 -9.33 15.00
N GLY A 377 -3.32 -8.96 16.29
CA GLY A 377 -2.93 -7.64 16.81
C GLY A 377 -1.41 -7.41 16.97
N GLN A 378 -0.56 -8.44 16.83
CA GLN A 378 0.90 -8.25 16.79
C GLN A 378 1.39 -7.71 15.43
N VAL A 379 0.54 -7.80 14.41
CA VAL A 379 0.89 -7.47 13.02
C VAL A 379 1.08 -5.96 12.81
N GLU A 380 0.34 -5.12 13.54
CA GLU A 380 0.47 -3.65 13.50
C GLU A 380 1.67 -3.13 14.32
N ARG A 381 2.03 -3.80 15.42
CA ARG A 381 3.21 -3.44 16.22
C ARG A 381 4.52 -3.79 15.51
N MET A 382 4.55 -4.89 14.76
CA MET A 382 5.66 -5.25 13.86
C MET A 382 5.81 -4.27 12.70
N LEU A 383 4.71 -3.71 12.18
CA LEU A 383 4.75 -2.65 11.15
C LEU A 383 5.53 -1.41 11.61
N PHE A 384 5.62 -1.12 12.91
CA PHE A 384 6.40 0.01 13.43
C PHE A 384 7.78 -0.41 13.94
N GLY A 385 7.85 -1.53 14.70
CA GLY A 385 9.09 -2.03 15.29
C GLY A 385 10.09 -2.53 14.25
N ASP A 386 9.66 -3.38 13.31
CA ASP A 386 10.54 -3.92 12.26
C ASP A 386 10.91 -2.79 11.28
N ILE A 387 9.98 -1.90 10.96
CA ILE A 387 10.28 -0.76 10.07
C ILE A 387 11.30 0.20 10.71
N LEU A 388 11.21 0.55 12.00
CA LEU A 388 12.22 1.43 12.63
C LEU A 388 13.57 0.74 12.85
N TYR A 389 13.58 -0.56 13.18
CA TYR A 389 14.80 -1.32 13.44
C TYR A 389 15.62 -1.54 12.15
N TYR A 390 14.96 -1.63 11.00
CA TYR A 390 15.62 -1.90 9.72
C TYR A 390 15.75 -0.68 8.77
N LEU A 391 15.15 0.47 9.09
CA LEU A 391 15.31 1.73 8.33
C LEU A 391 16.59 2.52 8.65
N LEU A 392 17.38 2.14 9.66
CA LEU A 392 18.60 2.85 10.07
C LEU A 392 19.80 1.88 10.19
N PRO A 393 20.45 1.50 9.08
CA PRO A 393 21.72 0.78 9.17
C PRO A 393 22.80 1.75 9.66
N GLY A 394 22.98 1.83 10.98
CA GLY A 394 24.03 2.65 11.60
C GLY A 394 23.82 3.11 13.05
N LEU A 395 22.69 2.83 13.70
CA LEU A 395 22.52 3.15 15.12
C LEU A 395 23.19 2.08 16.01
N PRO A 396 23.99 2.47 17.03
CA PRO A 396 24.58 1.53 17.97
C PRO A 396 23.51 0.66 18.64
N HIS A 397 23.81 -0.63 18.82
CA HIS A 397 22.94 -1.68 19.37
C HIS A 397 22.10 -1.29 20.60
N HIS A 398 22.56 -0.33 21.42
CA HIS A 398 21.84 0.15 22.60
C HIS A 398 20.58 0.99 22.32
N LEU A 399 20.45 1.65 21.15
CA LEU A 399 19.27 2.49 20.85
C LEU A 399 18.10 1.70 20.23
N GLY A 400 18.37 0.61 19.52
CA GLY A 400 17.35 -0.30 18.99
C GLY A 400 16.64 -1.11 20.08
N GLN A 401 17.37 -1.50 21.13
CA GLN A 401 16.80 -2.16 22.31
C GLN A 401 15.84 -1.25 23.09
N LEU A 402 16.16 0.05 23.19
CA LEU A 402 15.32 1.04 23.86
C LEU A 402 13.95 1.24 23.19
N VAL A 403 13.83 1.06 21.87
CA VAL A 403 12.54 1.13 21.16
C VAL A 403 11.75 -0.18 21.34
N HIS A 404 12.43 -1.32 21.36
CA HIS A 404 11.81 -2.64 21.48
C HIS A 404 11.30 -2.92 22.90
N GLU A 405 11.99 -2.45 23.94
CA GLU A 405 11.54 -2.57 25.34
C GLU A 405 10.40 -1.61 25.68
N ASN A 406 10.26 -0.51 24.93
CA ASN A 406 9.24 0.51 25.12
C ASN A 406 7.87 0.18 24.48
N LEU A 407 7.77 -0.92 23.71
CA LEU A 407 6.58 -1.39 22.99
C LEU A 407 5.83 -2.53 23.69
N HIS A 408 6.32 -2.97 24.85
CA HIS A 408 5.67 -3.95 25.71
C HIS A 408 4.66 -3.33 26.66
#